data_AF-A0A8C2ILX9-F1
#
_entry.id   AF-A0A8C2ILX9-F1
#
_cell.length_a   1.000
_cell.length_b   1.000
_cell.length_c   1.000
_cell.angle_alpha   90.00
_cell.angle_beta   90.00
_cell.angle_gamma   90.00
#
_symmetry.space_group_name_H-M   'P 1'
#
loop_
_entity.id
_entity.type
_entity.pdbx_description
1 polymer ?
#
loop_
_entity_poly.entity_id
_entity_poly.type
_entity_poly.pdbx_seq_one_letter_code
_entity_poly.pdbx_strand_id
1 'polypeptide(L)'
;QEVSLLNKEALDELCRNKDIVIKLADKGGGLVIMPRALYNHEVLRQLENTSYYQALPSNPTTQFQSEIKKFIQEARPVFYILPVLKSLVNPPGRPIVAGNNILRPLVTSLPSYPRDTADFL
;
A
#
# COMPACT_ATOMS: atom_id res chain seq x y z
N GLN A 1 -7.05 -22.64 -33.65
CA GLN A 1 -5.61 -22.57 -33.24
C GLN A 1 -4.95 -21.26 -33.66
N GLU A 2 -5.31 -20.66 -34.79
CA GLU A 2 -4.76 -19.40 -35.32
C GLU A 2 -4.98 -18.16 -34.41
N VAL A 3 -6.18 -18.00 -33.84
CA VAL A 3 -6.53 -16.90 -32.90
C VAL A 3 -5.64 -16.87 -31.66
N SER A 4 -5.16 -18.04 -31.19
CA SER A 4 -4.28 -18.12 -30.02
C SER A 4 -2.85 -17.68 -30.31
N LEU A 5 -2.38 -17.74 -31.56
CA LEU A 5 -1.04 -17.31 -31.94
C LEU A 5 -1.00 -15.79 -32.08
N LEU A 6 -1.97 -15.22 -32.79
CA LEU A 6 -2.10 -13.78 -32.98
C LEU A 6 -2.23 -13.03 -31.64
N ASN A 7 -2.97 -13.61 -30.68
CA ASN A 7 -3.09 -13.04 -29.34
C ASN A 7 -1.76 -13.05 -28.57
N LYS A 8 -0.88 -14.04 -28.79
CA LYS A 8 0.45 -14.06 -28.18
C LYS A 8 1.35 -13.00 -28.80
N GLU A 9 1.33 -12.87 -30.13
CA GLU A 9 2.10 -11.85 -30.84
C GLU A 9 1.68 -10.43 -30.42
N ALA A 10 0.37 -10.18 -30.29
CA ALA A 10 -0.16 -8.91 -29.81
C ALA A 10 0.22 -8.63 -28.33
N LEU A 11 0.19 -9.64 -27.47
CA LEU A 11 0.65 -9.51 -26.07
C LEU A 11 2.15 -9.23 -26.00
N ASP A 12 2.94 -9.92 -26.82
CA ASP A 12 4.38 -9.72 -26.90
C ASP A 12 4.72 -8.31 -27.41
N GLU A 13 3.98 -7.80 -28.39
CA GLU A 13 4.10 -6.42 -28.86
C GLU A 13 3.75 -5.42 -27.75
N LEU A 14 2.63 -5.66 -27.04
CA LEU A 14 2.19 -4.83 -25.92
C LEU A 14 3.24 -4.80 -24.80
N CYS A 15 3.80 -5.95 -24.43
CA CYS A 15 4.86 -6.06 -23.43
C CYS A 15 6.16 -5.37 -23.84
N ARG A 16 6.47 -5.31 -25.15
CA ARG A 16 7.65 -4.62 -25.68
C ARG A 16 7.45 -3.11 -25.83
N ASN A 17 6.21 -2.62 -25.78
CA ASN A 17 5.91 -1.21 -25.98
C ASN A 17 6.45 -0.35 -24.82
N LYS A 18 7.42 0.52 -25.13
CA LYS A 18 8.06 1.43 -24.17
C LYS A 18 7.39 2.81 -24.08
N ASP A 19 6.26 3.01 -24.74
CA ASP A 19 5.54 4.28 -24.71
C ASP A 19 4.31 4.22 -23.78
N ILE A 20 4.00 3.04 -23.25
CA ILE A 20 2.88 2.83 -22.32
C ILE A 20 3.37 2.30 -20.98
N VAL A 21 2.61 2.57 -19.93
CA VAL A 21 2.76 2.02 -18.58
C VAL A 21 1.50 1.23 -18.29
N ILE A 22 1.69 -0.03 -17.91
CA ILE A 22 0.61 -0.94 -17.51
C ILE A 22 0.86 -1.28 -16.04
N LYS A 23 -0.04 -0.88 -15.14
CA LYS A 23 0.02 -1.19 -13.70
C LYS A 23 -1.36 -1.59 -13.20
N LEU A 24 -1.42 -2.35 -12.11
CA LEU A 24 -2.69 -2.57 -11.42
C LEU A 24 -3.21 -1.25 -10.85
N ALA A 25 -4.53 -1.08 -10.85
CA ALA A 25 -5.17 0.04 -10.20
C ALA A 25 -5.04 -0.08 -8.68
N ASP A 26 -4.81 1.06 -8.01
CA ASP A 26 -4.70 1.15 -6.55
C ASP A 26 -5.96 0.63 -5.83
N LYS A 27 -7.14 0.79 -6.46
CA LYS A 27 -8.44 0.41 -5.90
C LYS A 27 -9.28 -0.33 -6.92
N GLY A 28 -10.11 -1.26 -6.44
CA GLY A 28 -11.13 -1.93 -7.25
C GLY A 28 -10.61 -3.03 -8.17
N GLY A 29 -9.35 -3.47 -8.03
CA GLY A 29 -8.79 -4.61 -8.77
C GLY A 29 -8.68 -4.40 -10.29
N GLY A 30 -8.76 -3.15 -10.76
CA GLY A 30 -8.66 -2.81 -12.17
C GLY A 30 -7.23 -2.82 -12.71
N LEU A 31 -7.11 -2.59 -14.02
CA LEU A 31 -5.84 -2.39 -14.72
C LEU A 31 -5.79 -0.94 -15.25
N VAL A 32 -4.66 -0.26 -15.05
CA VAL A 32 -4.40 1.07 -15.58
C VAL A 32 -3.42 0.95 -16.73
N ILE A 33 -3.81 1.50 -17.88
CA ILE A 33 -2.95 1.64 -19.06
C ILE A 33 -2.86 3.13 -19.37
N MET A 34 -1.65 3.68 -19.42
CA MET A 34 -1.43 5.10 -19.64
C MET A 34 -0.17 5.36 -20.48
N PRO A 35 -0.14 6.39 -21.35
CA PRO A 35 1.08 6.84 -21.98
C PRO A 35 2.16 7.18 -20.96
N ARG A 36 3.38 6.70 -21.20
CA ARG A 36 4.53 6.89 -20.30
C ARG A 36 4.89 8.35 -20.08
N ALA A 37 4.75 9.17 -21.11
CA ALA A 37 4.97 10.61 -21.01
C ALA A 37 4.03 11.25 -19.96
N LEU A 38 2.74 10.87 -19.96
CA LEU A 38 1.76 11.37 -18.99
C LEU A 38 2.01 10.78 -17.60
N TYR A 39 2.38 9.49 -17.51
CA TYR A 39 2.78 8.87 -16.26
C TYR A 39 3.93 9.62 -15.59
N ASN A 40 5.00 9.85 -16.34
CA ASN A 40 6.18 10.55 -15.82
C ASN A 40 5.86 12.00 -15.45
N HIS A 41 5.08 12.69 -16.27
CA HIS A 41 4.65 14.05 -15.98
C HIS A 41 3.88 14.12 -14.65
N GLU A 42 2.92 13.21 -14.45
CA GLU A 42 2.11 13.18 -13.23
C GLU A 42 2.94 12.81 -11.99
N VAL A 43 3.85 11.84 -12.12
CA VAL A 43 4.78 11.48 -11.04
C VAL A 43 5.62 12.68 -10.62
N LEU A 44 6.23 13.38 -11.57
CA LEU A 44 7.03 14.57 -11.28
C LEU A 44 6.19 15.69 -10.66
N ARG A 45 5.00 15.97 -11.21
CA ARG A 45 4.06 16.96 -10.67
C ARG A 45 3.72 16.69 -9.19
N GLN A 46 3.53 15.42 -8.82
CA GLN A 46 3.26 15.05 -7.43
C GLN A 46 4.52 15.15 -6.54
N LEU A 47 5.66 14.64 -7.00
CA LEU A 47 6.91 14.63 -6.23
C LEU A 47 7.51 16.03 -6.02
N GLU A 48 7.31 16.96 -6.95
CA GLU A 48 7.73 18.35 -6.85
C GLU A 48 6.84 19.19 -5.92
N ASN A 49 5.72 18.63 -5.44
CA ASN A 49 4.78 19.36 -4.60
C ASN A 49 5.28 19.48 -3.14
N THR A 50 5.97 20.58 -2.87
CA THR A 50 6.54 20.88 -1.55
C THR A 50 5.50 21.29 -0.49
N SER A 51 4.24 21.53 -0.88
CA SER A 51 3.16 21.80 0.07
C SER A 51 2.73 20.54 0.82
N TYR A 52 2.94 19.36 0.24
CA TYR A 52 2.55 18.07 0.83
C TYR A 52 3.73 17.12 1.06
N TYR A 53 4.80 17.21 0.28
CA TYR A 53 5.96 16.32 0.38
C TYR A 53 7.23 17.08 0.72
N GLN A 54 8.13 16.44 1.46
CA GLN A 54 9.46 16.94 1.76
C GLN A 54 10.52 15.91 1.36
N ALA A 55 11.53 16.34 0.62
CA ALA A 55 12.68 15.49 0.30
C ALA A 55 13.48 15.18 1.57
N LEU A 56 13.74 13.89 1.79
CA LEU A 56 14.55 13.41 2.92
C LEU A 56 16.01 13.20 2.49
N PRO A 57 16.99 13.50 3.35
CA PRO A 57 18.41 13.38 3.01
C PRO A 57 18.88 11.92 2.88
N SER A 58 18.12 10.97 3.43
CA SER A 58 18.40 9.53 3.32
C SER A 58 17.12 8.72 3.49
N ASN A 59 17.16 7.44 3.13
CA ASN A 59 16.02 6.52 3.26
C ASN A 59 15.78 6.18 4.76
N PRO A 60 14.66 6.60 5.37
CA PRO A 60 14.42 6.40 6.80
C PRO A 60 13.82 5.03 7.14
N THR A 61 13.65 4.12 6.17
CA THR A 61 12.91 2.86 6.33
C THR A 61 13.38 2.06 7.55
N THR A 62 14.69 1.83 7.67
CA THR A 62 15.27 1.02 8.74
C THR A 62 15.10 1.69 10.12
N GLN A 63 15.17 3.02 10.16
CA GLN A 63 14.92 3.79 11.37
C GLN A 63 13.47 3.64 11.82
N PHE A 64 12.50 3.93 10.95
CA PHE A 64 11.08 3.82 11.29
C PHE A 64 10.67 2.39 11.64
N GLN A 65 11.22 1.39 10.96
CA GLN A 65 10.99 -0.02 11.32
C GLN A 65 11.44 -0.31 12.76
N SER A 66 12.60 0.22 13.16
CA SER A 66 13.14 0.04 14.51
C SER A 66 12.29 0.75 15.56
N GLU A 67 11.86 1.99 15.28
CA GLU A 67 10.97 2.77 16.15
C GLU A 67 9.61 2.10 16.32
N ILE A 68 9.00 1.64 15.22
CA ILE A 68 7.73 0.90 15.24
C ILE A 68 7.87 -0.37 16.07
N LYS A 69 8.94 -1.14 15.88
CA LYS A 69 9.17 -2.37 16.64
C LYS A 69 9.29 -2.10 18.13
N LYS A 70 10.07 -1.09 18.53
CA LYS A 70 10.19 -0.66 19.93
C LYS A 70 8.84 -0.25 20.51
N PHE A 71 8.10 0.58 19.78
CA PHE A 71 6.79 1.05 20.20
C PHE A 71 5.79 -0.11 20.40
N ILE A 72 5.78 -1.10 19.50
CA ILE A 72 4.92 -2.29 19.62
C ILE A 72 5.32 -3.15 20.84
N GLN A 73 6.61 -3.27 21.14
CA GLN A 73 7.08 -4.01 22.33
C GLN A 73 6.64 -3.35 23.64
N GLU A 74 6.58 -2.02 23.68
CA GLU A 74 6.12 -1.25 24.84
C GLU A 74 4.58 -1.16 24.93
N ALA A 75 3.89 -1.33 23.79
CA ALA A 75 2.44 -1.31 23.74
C ALA A 75 1.83 -2.51 24.48
N ARG A 76 0.88 -2.23 25.38
CA ARG A 76 0.07 -3.26 26.05
C ARG A 76 -1.24 -3.45 25.28
N PRO A 77 -1.39 -4.54 24.50
CA PRO A 77 -2.66 -4.81 23.83
C PRO A 77 -3.75 -5.06 24.86
N VAL A 78 -4.85 -4.32 24.74
CA VAL A 78 -6.04 -4.57 25.56
C VAL A 78 -6.89 -5.63 24.87
N PHE A 79 -7.04 -6.76 25.53
CA PHE A 79 -7.95 -7.81 25.10
C PHE A 79 -9.36 -7.47 25.57
N TYR A 80 -10.29 -7.41 24.63
CA TYR A 80 -11.72 -7.36 24.93
C TYR A 80 -12.32 -8.71 24.61
N ILE A 81 -13.16 -9.22 25.51
CA ILE A 81 -14.04 -10.34 25.21
C ILE A 81 -15.36 -9.72 24.77
N LEU A 82 -15.63 -9.76 23.47
CA LEU A 82 -16.95 -9.37 22.97
C LEU A 82 -17.89 -10.57 23.10
N PRO A 83 -19.10 -10.40 23.67
CA PRO A 83 -20.12 -11.43 23.60
C PRO A 83 -20.51 -11.61 22.13
N VAL A 84 -20.34 -12.82 21.60
CA VAL A 84 -20.88 -13.15 20.28
C VAL A 84 -22.38 -13.32 20.45
N LEU A 85 -23.18 -12.34 20.03
CA LEU A 85 -24.65 -12.32 20.13
C LEU A 85 -25.32 -13.35 19.19
N LYS A 86 -24.90 -14.62 19.26
CA LYS A 86 -25.61 -15.76 18.67
C LYS A 86 -26.67 -16.34 19.60
N SER A 87 -26.58 -16.05 20.91
CA SER A 87 -27.52 -16.45 21.97
C SER A 87 -27.53 -15.38 23.06
N LEU A 88 -28.70 -15.10 23.65
CA LEU A 88 -28.84 -14.22 24.83
C LEU A 88 -28.48 -14.91 26.15
N VAL A 89 -28.31 -16.23 26.12
CA VAL A 89 -27.91 -17.05 27.28
C VAL A 89 -26.47 -17.52 27.06
N ASN A 90 -25.56 -17.13 27.96
CA ASN A 90 -24.13 -17.47 27.97
C ASN A 90 -23.46 -17.42 26.59
N PRO A 91 -23.47 -16.26 25.89
CA PRO A 91 -22.84 -16.14 24.59
C PRO A 91 -21.34 -16.48 24.69
N PRO A 92 -20.80 -17.32 23.80
CA PRO A 92 -19.37 -17.55 23.76
C PRO A 92 -18.66 -16.23 23.48
N GLY A 93 -17.67 -15.90 24.33
CA GLY A 93 -16.84 -14.73 24.13
C GLY A 93 -15.97 -14.88 22.88
N ARG A 94 -15.88 -13.84 22.06
CA ARG A 94 -14.85 -13.71 21.02
C ARG A 94 -13.75 -12.81 21.56
N PRO A 95 -12.53 -13.33 21.77
CA PRO A 95 -11.40 -12.46 22.06
C PRO A 95 -11.14 -11.61 20.82
N ILE A 96 -11.17 -10.30 21.01
CA ILE A 96 -10.67 -9.33 20.04
C ILE A 96 -9.53 -8.56 20.68
N VAL A 97 -8.50 -8.30 19.89
CA VAL A 97 -7.48 -7.32 20.24
C VAL A 97 -8.02 -6.00 19.69
N ALA A 98 -8.29 -5.01 20.55
CA ALA A 98 -8.51 -3.68 20.01
C ALA A 98 -7.16 -3.13 19.54
N GLY A 99 -6.89 -3.23 18.25
CA GLY A 99 -5.74 -2.56 17.62
C GLY A 99 -5.91 -1.04 17.55
N ASN A 100 -7.03 -0.50 18.07
CA ASN A 100 -7.41 0.89 17.89
C ASN A 100 -6.35 1.81 18.48
N ASN A 101 -5.61 2.44 17.58
CA ASN A 101 -4.70 3.53 17.82
C ASN A 101 -3.39 3.19 18.53
N ILE A 102 -3.00 1.93 18.67
CA ILE A 102 -1.67 1.60 19.22
C ILE A 102 -0.61 2.37 18.42
N LEU A 103 -0.59 2.21 17.10
CA LEU A 103 0.36 2.93 16.26
C LEU A 103 -0.01 4.39 15.98
N ARG A 104 -1.20 4.88 16.37
CA ARG A 104 -1.67 6.22 15.96
C ARG A 104 -0.76 7.36 16.43
N PRO A 105 -0.28 7.41 17.70
CA PRO A 105 0.65 8.44 18.14
C PRO A 105 1.93 8.51 17.30
N LEU A 106 2.39 7.35 16.83
CA LEU A 106 3.56 7.23 15.97
C LEU A 106 3.24 7.60 14.52
N VAL A 107 2.17 7.05 13.95
CA VAL A 107 1.74 7.30 12.56
C VAL A 107 1.40 8.76 12.30
N THR A 108 0.85 9.49 13.29
CA THR A 108 0.56 10.92 13.12
C THR A 108 1.79 11.81 13.21
N SER A 109 2.89 11.33 13.79
CA SER A 109 4.13 12.10 13.96
C SER A 109 5.20 11.73 12.92
N LEU A 110 5.10 10.55 12.31
CA LEU A 110 6.00 10.12 11.26
C LEU A 110 5.67 10.79 9.91
N PRO A 111 6.68 11.32 9.20
CA PRO A 111 6.48 11.77 7.83
C PRO A 111 6.16 10.57 6.94
N SER A 112 5.09 10.68 6.14
CA SER A 112 4.80 9.72 5.07
C SER A 112 5.55 10.15 3.81
N TYR A 113 6.09 9.18 3.08
CA TYR A 113 6.76 9.43 1.82
C TYR A 113 6.17 8.53 0.73
N PRO A 114 5.96 9.05 -0.49
CA PRO A 114 5.60 8.23 -1.63
C PRO A 114 6.78 7.34 -1.99
N ARG A 115 6.53 6.04 -2.12
CA ARG A 115 7.48 5.07 -2.68
C ARG A 115 6.76 4.39 -3.83
N ASP A 116 7.37 4.40 -5.02
CA ASP A 116 6.97 3.47 -6.06
C ASP A 116 7.45 2.07 -5.63
N THR A 117 6.51 1.18 -5.33
CA THR A 117 6.79 -0.20 -4.90
C THR A 117 7.05 -1.16 -6.06
N ALA A 118 7.11 -0.65 -7.29
CA ALA A 118 7.22 -1.46 -8.50
C ALA A 118 8.64 -1.96 -8.84
N ASP A 119 9.64 -1.76 -7.97
CA ASP A 119 11.00 -2.31 -8.16
C ASP A 119 11.08 -3.85 -7.96
N PHE A 120 9.95 -4.50 -7.64
CA PHE A 120 9.83 -5.95 -7.66
C PHE A 120 9.00 -6.38 -8.86
N LEU A 121 9.60 -6.41 -10.06
CA LEU A 121 9.29 -7.31 -11.19
C LEU A 121 10.35 -7.14 -12.29
#